data_AF-A0A6V7NX34-F1
#
_entry.id   AF-A0A6V7NX34-F1
#
_cell.length_a   1.000
_cell.length_b   1.000
_cell.length_c   1.000
_cell.angle_alpha   90.00
_cell.angle_beta   90.00
_cell.angle_gamma   90.00
#
_symmetry.space_group_name_H-M   'P 1'
#
loop_
_entity.id
_entity.type
_entity.pdbx_description
1 polymer ?
#
loop_
_entity_poly.entity_id
_entity_poly.type
_entity_poly.pdbx_seq_one_letter_code
_entity_poly.pdbx_strand_id
1 'polypeptide(L)'
;MDNKEDDAPHNQIQPQGSTGVVSDSSAASAASSLCEKITELTSSVFETFRRKPVSYRILLVLSSAAMLTAFPASSLLSRLYYSDGGQSKWIISWAAVAGWPLTALFLIPAYFANRISPTPLSLKLLAWYILLGFLSAADNLMFAWAYAYLPASTASLLAASSLVFSSLFGYFIVKNRINLASVNAIVIITAGVVVIALDARSDRYEGITDKQYTLGFVWDILGSALHGLIFALSELVFIKVLGRRSFHVVLEQQVMVSFAAFAFTTLGLVVQKGFAEMRSEAERFARGGVRVLNAVRVPLTSIAAVVLFQDPMSGFKILSLVITVWGFGSYVVGHSSANKPS
;
A
#
# COMPACT_ATOMS: atom_id res chain seq x y z
N MET A 1 -50.19 -14.13 78.74
CA MET A 1 -49.95 -15.48 79.28
C MET A 1 -48.60 -15.93 78.76
N ASP A 2 -47.63 -15.95 79.68
CA ASP A 2 -46.30 -16.60 79.76
C ASP A 2 -45.43 -16.76 78.49
N ASN A 3 -44.18 -16.28 78.34
CA ASN A 3 -42.92 -16.13 79.12
C ASN A 3 -41.80 -17.12 78.69
N LYS A 4 -40.66 -16.59 78.20
CA LYS A 4 -39.23 -16.96 78.45
C LYS A 4 -38.30 -16.31 77.39
N GLU A 5 -37.35 -15.43 77.73
CA GLU A 5 -35.95 -15.66 78.25
C GLU A 5 -35.12 -16.56 77.29
N ASP A 6 -33.92 -16.25 76.80
CA ASP A 6 -32.75 -15.52 77.38
C ASP A 6 -31.71 -15.06 76.31
N ASP A 7 -30.85 -14.14 76.76
CA ASP A 7 -29.67 -13.43 76.19
C ASP A 7 -28.56 -14.28 75.48
N ALA A 8 -28.00 -13.88 74.31
CA ALA A 8 -26.84 -12.97 74.01
C ALA A 8 -25.44 -13.66 74.06
N PRO A 9 -24.34 -13.26 73.34
CA PRO A 9 -23.87 -11.86 73.20
C PRO A 9 -23.09 -11.44 71.91
N HIS A 10 -22.61 -10.18 71.94
CA HIS A 10 -21.39 -9.58 71.34
C HIS A 10 -21.40 -8.71 70.06
N ASN A 11 -21.44 -7.39 70.32
CA ASN A 11 -20.52 -6.29 69.99
C ASN A 11 -19.73 -6.23 68.65
N GLN A 12 -19.81 -5.00 68.09
CA GLN A 12 -19.15 -4.31 66.97
C GLN A 12 -17.80 -4.81 66.43
N ILE A 13 -17.57 -4.62 65.11
CA ILE A 13 -16.51 -3.77 64.49
C ILE A 13 -16.66 -3.79 62.94
N GLN A 14 -16.77 -2.62 62.32
CA GLN A 14 -16.52 -2.39 60.87
C GLN A 14 -15.02 -2.50 60.56
N PRO A 15 -14.66 -2.82 59.31
CA PRO A 15 -13.73 -1.91 58.64
C PRO A 15 -14.18 -1.53 57.23
N GLN A 16 -14.18 -0.23 56.97
CA GLN A 16 -14.01 0.34 55.64
C GLN A 16 -12.67 -0.14 55.06
N GLY A 17 -12.68 -0.53 53.78
CA GLY A 17 -11.49 -0.96 53.05
C GLY A 17 -11.76 -1.02 51.55
N SER A 18 -11.91 0.14 50.93
CA SER A 18 -11.92 0.32 49.48
C SER A 18 -10.52 0.12 48.91
N THR A 19 -10.31 -0.95 48.13
CA THR A 19 -9.17 -1.05 47.20
C THR A 19 -9.52 -1.91 45.98
N GLY A 20 -9.75 -1.24 44.85
CA GLY A 20 -9.26 -1.65 43.52
C GLY A 20 -9.83 -2.92 42.88
N VAL A 21 -11.10 -2.89 42.42
CA VAL A 21 -11.58 -3.78 41.34
C VAL A 21 -12.42 -2.96 40.35
N VAL A 22 -11.80 -2.00 39.66
CA VAL A 22 -12.49 -1.21 38.61
C VAL A 22 -11.67 -1.11 37.32
N SER A 23 -10.41 -1.55 37.29
CA SER A 23 -9.58 -1.47 36.08
C SER A 23 -9.83 -2.59 35.06
N ASP A 24 -10.20 -3.80 35.50
CA ASP A 24 -10.23 -4.97 34.60
C ASP A 24 -11.56 -5.14 33.86
N SER A 25 -12.69 -4.71 34.45
CA SER A 25 -14.02 -4.88 33.84
C SER A 25 -14.29 -3.91 32.69
N SER A 26 -13.75 -2.69 32.74
CA SER A 26 -13.89 -1.67 31.69
C SER A 26 -13.08 -2.01 30.44
N ALA A 27 -11.86 -2.52 30.62
CA ALA A 27 -11.02 -2.98 29.51
C ALA A 27 -11.63 -4.23 28.84
N ALA A 28 -12.15 -5.17 29.64
CA ALA A 28 -12.82 -6.36 29.14
C ALA A 28 -14.13 -6.03 28.40
N SER A 29 -14.94 -5.07 28.89
CA SER A 29 -16.18 -4.65 28.23
C SER A 29 -15.94 -3.83 26.96
N ALA A 30 -14.87 -3.03 26.93
CA ALA A 30 -14.46 -2.33 25.72
C ALA A 30 -13.91 -3.30 24.67
N ALA A 31 -13.16 -4.32 25.10
CA ALA A 31 -12.66 -5.38 24.22
C ALA A 31 -13.79 -6.24 23.64
N SER A 32 -14.81 -6.59 24.44
CA SER A 32 -15.98 -7.33 23.94
C SER A 32 -16.83 -6.51 22.98
N SER A 33 -17.04 -5.22 23.25
CA SER A 33 -17.74 -4.29 22.34
C SER A 33 -16.99 -4.07 21.02
N LEU A 34 -15.65 -3.98 21.08
CA LEU A 34 -14.81 -3.93 19.90
C LEU A 34 -14.88 -5.25 19.12
N CYS A 35 -14.86 -6.40 19.80
CA CYS A 35 -14.97 -7.71 19.19
C CYS A 35 -16.31 -7.88 18.45
N GLU A 36 -17.43 -7.48 19.07
CA GLU A 36 -18.75 -7.50 18.42
C GLU A 36 -18.81 -6.58 17.19
N LYS A 37 -18.30 -5.36 17.28
CA LYS A 37 -18.21 -4.44 16.13
C LYS A 37 -17.31 -4.99 15.03
N ILE A 38 -16.22 -5.66 15.38
CA ILE A 38 -15.33 -6.36 14.45
C ILE A 38 -16.10 -7.47 13.74
N THR A 39 -16.83 -8.32 14.47
CA THR A 39 -17.62 -9.41 13.89
C THR A 39 -18.74 -8.90 12.99
N GLU A 40 -19.43 -7.82 13.39
CA GLU A 40 -20.49 -7.19 12.60
C GLU A 40 -19.95 -6.53 11.31
N LEU A 41 -18.79 -5.87 11.40
CA LEU A 41 -18.12 -5.33 10.22
C LEU A 41 -17.73 -6.48 9.29
N THR A 42 -17.11 -7.53 9.82
CA THR A 42 -16.63 -8.69 9.06
C THR A 42 -17.78 -9.43 8.37
N SER A 43 -18.92 -9.59 9.04
CA SER A 43 -20.12 -10.20 8.47
C SER A 43 -20.73 -9.32 7.38
N SER A 44 -20.78 -8.00 7.58
CA SER A 44 -21.22 -7.03 6.57
C SER A 44 -20.32 -7.01 5.32
N VAL A 45 -18.99 -7.14 5.49
CA VAL A 45 -18.04 -7.33 4.39
C VAL A 45 -18.35 -8.64 3.64
N PHE A 46 -18.50 -9.74 4.38
CA PHE A 46 -18.70 -11.06 3.81
C PHE A 46 -20.05 -11.16 3.06
N GLU A 47 -21.11 -10.55 3.58
CA GLU A 47 -22.41 -10.48 2.91
C GLU A 47 -22.36 -9.63 1.64
N THR A 48 -21.74 -8.45 1.70
CA THR A 48 -21.57 -7.58 0.54
C THR A 48 -20.75 -8.28 -0.55
N PHE A 49 -19.73 -9.03 -0.15
CA PHE A 49 -18.92 -9.85 -1.04
C PHE A 49 -19.72 -11.01 -1.67
N ARG A 50 -20.59 -11.68 -0.90
CA ARG A 50 -21.39 -12.82 -1.35
C ARG A 50 -22.50 -12.43 -2.34
N ARG A 51 -23.00 -11.20 -2.27
CA ARG A 51 -24.04 -10.68 -3.18
C ARG A 51 -23.54 -10.30 -4.58
N LYS A 52 -22.22 -10.20 -4.80
CA LYS A 52 -21.64 -9.83 -6.09
C LYS A 52 -21.44 -11.07 -7.00
N PRO A 53 -21.49 -10.90 -8.34
CA PRO A 53 -21.29 -12.01 -9.27
C PRO A 53 -19.93 -12.68 -9.09
N VAL A 54 -19.85 -13.99 -9.36
CA VAL A 54 -18.64 -14.81 -9.16
C VAL A 54 -17.43 -14.25 -9.91
N SER A 55 -17.63 -13.71 -11.11
CA SER A 55 -16.57 -13.05 -11.89
C SER A 55 -15.96 -11.85 -11.17
N TYR A 56 -16.78 -11.00 -10.54
CA TYR A 56 -16.31 -9.86 -9.73
C TYR A 56 -15.53 -10.35 -8.51
N ARG A 57 -15.99 -11.42 -7.85
CA ARG A 57 -15.29 -12.00 -6.69
C ARG A 57 -13.93 -12.56 -7.07
N ILE A 58 -13.86 -13.32 -8.17
CA ILE A 58 -12.60 -13.85 -8.70
C ILE A 58 -11.66 -12.71 -9.08
N LEU A 59 -12.15 -11.68 -9.80
CA LEU A 59 -11.34 -10.52 -10.18
C LEU A 59 -10.81 -9.78 -8.95
N LEU A 60 -11.67 -9.52 -7.97
CA LEU A 60 -11.28 -8.79 -6.76
C LEU A 60 -10.20 -9.55 -5.98
N VAL A 61 -10.37 -10.87 -5.80
CA VAL A 61 -9.39 -11.72 -5.12
C VAL A 61 -8.08 -11.77 -5.91
N LEU A 62 -8.15 -11.97 -7.23
CA LEU A 62 -6.98 -12.05 -8.10
C LEU A 62 -6.21 -10.73 -8.13
N SER A 63 -6.89 -9.60 -8.29
CA SER A 63 -6.29 -8.26 -8.27
C SER A 63 -5.70 -7.92 -6.91
N SER A 64 -6.39 -8.27 -5.81
CA SER A 64 -5.86 -8.04 -4.46
C SER A 64 -4.63 -8.89 -4.18
N ALA A 65 -4.64 -10.18 -4.57
CA ALA A 65 -3.48 -11.05 -4.45
C ALA A 65 -2.29 -10.58 -5.30
N ALA A 66 -2.56 -10.11 -6.53
CA ALA A 66 -1.54 -9.53 -7.38
C ALA A 66 -0.94 -8.26 -6.76
N MET A 67 -1.75 -7.35 -6.21
CA MET A 67 -1.23 -6.16 -5.52
C MET A 67 -0.44 -6.52 -4.26
N LEU A 68 -0.93 -7.45 -3.45
CA LEU A 68 -0.24 -7.92 -2.23
C LEU A 68 1.12 -8.55 -2.51
N THR A 69 1.31 -9.14 -3.69
CA THR A 69 2.58 -9.76 -4.09
C THR A 69 3.49 -8.81 -4.86
N ALA A 70 2.93 -7.89 -5.66
CA ALA A 70 3.70 -6.98 -6.51
C ALA A 70 4.54 -5.96 -5.73
N PHE A 71 3.98 -5.33 -4.68
CA PHE A 71 4.71 -4.33 -3.89
C PHE A 71 5.91 -4.93 -3.13
N PRO A 72 5.75 -6.03 -2.36
CA PRO A 72 6.89 -6.71 -1.75
C PRO A 72 7.89 -7.24 -2.77
N ALA A 73 7.42 -7.80 -3.90
CA ALA A 73 8.32 -8.28 -4.96
C ALA A 73 9.16 -7.13 -5.56
N SER A 74 8.55 -5.96 -5.78
CA SER A 74 9.25 -4.76 -6.28
C SER A 74 10.31 -4.28 -5.28
N SER A 75 9.96 -4.22 -4.00
CA SER A 75 10.89 -3.81 -2.94
C SER A 75 12.04 -4.81 -2.77
N LEU A 76 11.75 -6.12 -2.77
CA LEU A 76 12.76 -7.18 -2.72
C LEU A 76 13.70 -7.18 -3.92
N LEU A 77 13.17 -7.00 -5.13
CA LEU A 77 13.99 -6.94 -6.35
C LEU A 77 14.90 -5.70 -6.34
N SER A 78 14.39 -4.57 -5.86
CA SER A 78 15.17 -3.35 -5.66
C SER A 78 16.27 -3.56 -4.61
N ARG A 79 15.95 -4.26 -3.51
CA ARG A 79 16.94 -4.60 -2.49
C ARG A 79 18.02 -5.52 -3.02
N LEU A 80 17.65 -6.53 -3.80
CA LEU A 80 18.61 -7.43 -4.44
C LEU A 80 19.58 -6.62 -5.30
N TYR A 81 19.07 -5.73 -6.15
CA TYR A 81 19.87 -4.83 -6.97
C TYR A 81 20.90 -4.04 -6.15
N TYR A 82 20.47 -3.39 -5.06
CA TYR A 82 21.39 -2.62 -4.20
C TYR A 82 22.37 -3.51 -3.43
N SER A 83 21.92 -4.66 -2.91
CA SER A 83 22.78 -5.61 -2.22
C SER A 83 23.83 -6.21 -3.14
N ASP A 84 23.51 -6.30 -4.44
CA ASP A 84 24.44 -6.84 -5.40
C ASP A 84 25.52 -5.84 -5.84
N GLY A 85 25.39 -4.58 -5.45
CA GLY A 85 26.33 -3.51 -5.77
C GLY A 85 25.83 -2.54 -6.83
N GLY A 86 24.53 -2.61 -7.18
CA GLY A 86 23.86 -1.57 -7.95
C GLY A 86 23.78 -0.27 -7.15
N GLN A 87 24.02 0.87 -7.79
CA GLN A 87 24.04 2.17 -7.12
C GLN A 87 23.03 3.16 -7.70
N SER A 88 22.59 2.91 -8.94
CA SER A 88 21.76 3.84 -9.68
C SER A 88 20.27 3.70 -9.35
N LYS A 89 19.74 4.73 -8.69
CA LYS A 89 18.31 4.85 -8.36
C LYS A 89 17.46 5.13 -9.61
N TRP A 90 18.06 5.74 -10.63
CA TRP A 90 17.42 5.99 -11.92
C TRP A 90 17.18 4.70 -12.70
N ILE A 91 18.04 3.69 -12.55
CA ILE A 91 17.82 2.37 -13.17
C ILE A 91 16.58 1.70 -12.57
N ILE A 92 16.43 1.72 -11.24
CA ILE A 92 15.23 1.18 -10.56
C ILE A 92 13.98 1.95 -10.97
N SER A 93 14.03 3.28 -10.96
CA SER A 93 12.91 4.14 -11.38
C SER A 93 12.50 3.89 -12.84
N TRP A 94 13.47 3.72 -13.74
CA TRP A 94 13.23 3.38 -15.14
C TRP A 94 12.65 1.98 -15.33
N ALA A 95 13.17 0.99 -14.60
CA ALA A 95 12.70 -0.40 -14.66
C ALA A 95 11.23 -0.52 -14.21
N ALA A 96 10.78 0.28 -13.25
CA ALA A 96 9.40 0.31 -12.77
C ALA A 96 8.37 0.63 -13.88
N VAL A 97 8.77 1.37 -14.92
CA VAL A 97 7.90 1.79 -16.04
C VAL A 97 8.29 1.20 -17.39
N ALA A 98 9.39 0.45 -17.46
CA ALA A 98 9.82 -0.25 -18.68
C ALA A 98 8.80 -1.28 -19.19
N GLY A 99 7.89 -1.74 -18.32
CA GLY A 99 6.79 -2.65 -18.66
C GLY A 99 5.62 -2.04 -19.43
N TRP A 100 5.67 -0.75 -19.81
CA TRP A 100 4.57 -0.10 -20.54
C TRP A 100 4.14 -0.83 -21.84
N PRO A 101 5.03 -1.46 -22.65
CA PRO A 101 4.59 -2.15 -23.87
C PRO A 101 3.73 -3.39 -23.55
N LEU A 102 3.98 -4.04 -22.40
CA LEU A 102 3.16 -5.16 -21.95
C LEU A 102 1.74 -4.69 -21.62
N THR A 103 1.60 -3.52 -20.99
CA THR A 103 0.28 -2.92 -20.76
C THR A 103 -0.43 -2.58 -22.08
N ALA A 104 0.31 -2.11 -23.09
CA ALA A 104 -0.22 -1.84 -24.42
C ALA A 104 -0.70 -3.11 -25.14
N LEU A 105 0.00 -4.23 -24.95
CA LEU A 105 -0.35 -5.53 -25.52
C LEU A 105 -1.75 -5.99 -25.09
N PHE A 106 -2.17 -5.69 -23.85
CA PHE A 106 -3.51 -6.02 -23.36
C PHE A 106 -4.64 -5.25 -24.05
N LEU A 107 -4.35 -4.14 -24.75
CA LEU A 107 -5.36 -3.41 -25.53
C LEU A 107 -5.58 -4.01 -26.92
N ILE A 108 -4.63 -4.80 -27.44
CA ILE A 108 -4.73 -5.37 -28.80
C ILE A 108 -6.00 -6.22 -28.95
N PRO A 109 -6.33 -7.18 -28.06
CA PRO A 109 -7.58 -7.93 -28.18
C PRO A 109 -8.82 -7.02 -28.12
N ALA A 110 -8.79 -5.94 -27.34
CA ALA A 110 -9.92 -5.02 -27.23
C ALA A 110 -10.18 -4.24 -28.53
N TYR A 111 -9.14 -3.87 -29.27
CA TYR A 111 -9.29 -3.15 -30.54
C TYR A 111 -9.61 -4.08 -31.71
N PHE A 112 -8.97 -5.25 -31.78
CA PHE A 112 -9.14 -6.16 -32.91
C PHE A 112 -10.35 -7.09 -32.76
N ALA A 113 -10.57 -7.69 -31.58
CA ALA A 113 -11.68 -8.63 -31.37
C ALA A 113 -12.99 -7.91 -31.06
N ASN A 114 -12.96 -6.89 -30.20
CA ASN A 114 -14.17 -6.16 -29.79
C ASN A 114 -14.49 -4.93 -30.66
N ARG A 115 -13.66 -4.65 -31.68
CA ARG A 115 -13.80 -3.51 -32.62
C ARG A 115 -14.02 -2.16 -31.93
N ILE A 116 -13.40 -1.97 -30.76
CA ILE A 116 -13.46 -0.72 -30.01
C ILE A 116 -12.49 0.27 -30.66
N SER A 117 -12.95 1.49 -30.94
CA SER A 117 -12.09 2.56 -31.45
C SER A 117 -11.23 3.18 -30.33
N PRO A 118 -9.94 3.49 -30.60
CA PRO A 118 -9.10 4.20 -29.65
C PRO A 118 -9.67 5.57 -29.30
N THR A 119 -9.45 6.01 -28.06
CA THR A 119 -9.83 7.34 -27.61
C THR A 119 -9.10 8.43 -28.39
N PRO A 120 -9.80 9.42 -28.98
CA PRO A 120 -9.15 10.52 -29.68
C PRO A 120 -8.30 11.37 -28.73
N LEU A 121 -7.03 11.58 -29.09
CA LEU A 121 -6.08 12.37 -28.32
C LEU A 121 -6.28 13.87 -28.60
N SER A 122 -6.94 14.58 -27.68
CA SER A 122 -6.93 16.05 -27.68
C SER A 122 -5.66 16.59 -27.02
N LEU A 123 -5.22 17.81 -27.40
CA LEU A 123 -4.06 18.47 -26.76
C LEU A 123 -4.23 18.60 -25.24
N LYS A 124 -5.46 18.86 -24.79
CA LYS A 124 -5.80 18.92 -23.36
C LYS A 124 -5.57 17.56 -22.67
N LEU A 125 -6.04 16.46 -23.28
CA LEU A 125 -5.86 15.12 -22.74
C LEU A 125 -4.39 14.71 -22.74
N LEU A 126 -3.67 15.01 -23.82
CA LEU A 126 -2.24 14.77 -23.93
C LEU A 126 -1.45 15.51 -22.84
N ALA A 127 -1.76 16.79 -22.58
CA ALA A 127 -1.13 17.55 -21.51
C ALA A 127 -1.34 16.90 -20.13
N TRP A 128 -2.55 16.40 -19.86
CA TRP A 128 -2.83 15.65 -18.64
C TRP A 128 -2.03 14.35 -18.54
N TYR A 129 -1.91 13.58 -19.63
CA TYR A 129 -1.11 12.35 -19.64
C TYR A 129 0.39 12.63 -19.46
N ILE A 130 0.91 13.71 -20.05
CA ILE A 130 2.30 14.14 -19.83
C ILE A 130 2.52 14.54 -18.37
N LEU A 131 1.60 15.32 -17.78
CA LEU A 131 1.66 15.71 -16.37
C LEU A 131 1.64 14.49 -15.44
N LEU A 132 0.69 13.57 -15.65
CA LEU A 132 0.59 12.34 -14.88
C LEU A 132 1.82 11.45 -15.07
N GLY A 133 2.37 11.37 -16.29
CA GLY A 133 3.61 10.65 -16.56
C GLY A 133 4.82 11.26 -15.86
N PHE A 134 4.93 12.59 -15.82
CA PHE A 134 5.97 13.28 -15.06
C PHE A 134 5.86 13.01 -13.56
N LEU A 135 4.64 13.12 -13.00
CA LEU A 135 4.38 12.82 -11.59
C LEU A 135 4.70 11.35 -11.30
N SER A 136 4.37 10.42 -12.20
CA SER A 136 4.70 9.00 -12.06
C SER A 136 6.21 8.74 -12.14
N ALA A 137 6.95 9.44 -13.00
CA ALA A 137 8.42 9.36 -13.01
C ALA A 137 9.04 9.83 -11.69
N ALA A 138 8.52 10.94 -11.14
CA ALA A 138 8.94 11.45 -9.84
C ALA A 138 8.59 10.46 -8.71
N ASP A 139 7.38 9.90 -8.70
CA ASP A 139 6.91 8.87 -7.76
C ASP A 139 7.85 7.64 -7.74
N ASN A 140 8.14 7.09 -8.92
CA ASN A 140 9.06 5.97 -9.07
C ASN A 140 10.47 6.30 -8.58
N LEU A 141 10.92 7.55 -8.77
CA LEU A 141 12.21 7.98 -8.24
C LEU A 141 12.18 8.04 -6.71
N MET A 142 11.14 8.62 -6.09
CA MET A 142 11.00 8.67 -4.63
C MET A 142 11.02 7.26 -4.02
N PHE A 143 10.28 6.31 -4.58
CA PHE A 143 10.31 4.91 -4.13
C PHE A 143 11.68 4.25 -4.35
N ALA A 144 12.37 4.54 -5.45
CA ALA A 144 13.73 4.05 -5.67
C ALA A 144 14.72 4.55 -4.60
N TRP A 145 14.55 5.80 -4.13
CA TRP A 145 15.31 6.35 -3.00
C TRP A 145 14.91 5.70 -1.67
N ALA A 146 13.62 5.46 -1.44
CA ALA A 146 13.14 4.76 -0.24
C ALA A 146 13.72 3.33 -0.13
N TYR A 147 13.62 2.54 -1.20
CA TYR A 147 14.11 1.15 -1.26
C TYR A 147 15.63 1.03 -1.12
N ALA A 148 16.38 2.10 -1.36
CA ALA A 148 17.83 2.11 -1.14
C ALA A 148 18.19 2.07 0.36
N TYR A 149 17.30 2.51 1.25
CA TYR A 149 17.61 2.71 2.67
C TYR A 149 16.69 1.98 3.64
N LEU A 150 15.49 1.58 3.20
CA LEU A 150 14.50 0.90 4.03
C LEU A 150 14.45 -0.61 3.79
N PRO A 151 14.22 -1.41 4.85
CA PRO A 151 13.82 -2.80 4.70
C PRO A 151 12.55 -2.97 3.87
N ALA A 152 12.47 -4.06 3.11
CA ALA A 152 11.35 -4.30 2.20
C ALA A 152 9.99 -4.36 2.92
N SER A 153 9.99 -4.92 4.14
CA SER A 153 8.84 -4.97 5.03
C SER A 153 8.37 -3.58 5.45
N THR A 154 9.30 -2.72 5.87
CA THR A 154 9.00 -1.33 6.28
C THR A 154 8.57 -0.44 5.13
N ALA A 155 9.27 -0.50 3.98
CA ALA A 155 8.88 0.26 2.80
C ALA A 155 7.48 -0.12 2.30
N SER A 156 7.16 -1.42 2.28
CA SER A 156 5.82 -1.87 1.86
C SER A 156 4.70 -1.40 2.79
N LEU A 157 4.95 -1.36 4.10
CA LEU A 157 3.98 -0.87 5.07
C LEU A 157 3.82 0.66 5.03
N LEU A 158 4.91 1.40 4.80
CA LEU A 158 4.87 2.84 4.57
C LEU A 158 4.11 3.18 3.29
N ALA A 159 4.35 2.43 2.22
CA ALA A 159 3.67 2.56 0.94
C ALA A 159 2.14 2.40 1.06
N ALA A 160 1.66 1.62 2.03
CA ALA A 160 0.22 1.47 2.29
C ALA A 160 -0.46 2.79 2.72
N SER A 161 0.31 3.77 3.23
CA SER A 161 -0.18 5.12 3.50
C SER A 161 -0.68 5.85 2.25
N SER A 162 -0.31 5.39 1.05
CA SER A 162 -0.86 5.91 -0.22
C SER A 162 -2.38 5.81 -0.29
N LEU A 163 -3.00 4.86 0.40
CA LEU A 163 -4.46 4.73 0.49
C LEU A 163 -5.08 5.88 1.30
N VAL A 164 -4.40 6.31 2.37
CA VAL A 164 -4.80 7.47 3.17
C VAL A 164 -4.75 8.71 2.31
N PHE A 165 -3.62 8.96 1.65
CA PHE A 165 -3.45 10.10 0.76
C PHE A 165 -4.43 10.08 -0.41
N SER A 166 -4.66 8.92 -1.03
CA SER A 166 -5.65 8.74 -2.10
C SER A 166 -7.06 9.10 -1.64
N SER A 167 -7.47 8.65 -0.44
CA SER A 167 -8.76 9.01 0.14
C SER A 167 -8.88 10.52 0.41
N LEU A 168 -7.81 11.15 0.94
CA LEU A 168 -7.79 12.58 1.23
C LEU A 168 -7.83 13.42 -0.05
N PHE A 169 -6.97 13.11 -1.03
CA PHE A 169 -6.95 13.81 -2.32
C PHE A 169 -8.23 13.57 -3.12
N GLY A 170 -8.80 12.36 -3.08
CA GLY A 170 -10.12 12.07 -3.66
C GLY A 170 -11.21 12.97 -3.05
N TYR A 171 -11.19 13.19 -1.74
CA TYR A 171 -12.11 14.12 -1.08
C TYR A 171 -11.85 15.58 -1.44
N PHE A 172 -10.60 16.05 -1.36
CA PHE A 172 -10.29 17.47 -1.56
C PHE A 172 -10.36 17.90 -3.03
N ILE A 173 -9.83 17.08 -3.95
CA ILE A 173 -9.66 17.39 -5.37
C ILE A 173 -10.88 16.90 -6.17
N VAL A 174 -11.25 15.63 -6.01
CA VAL A 174 -12.31 15.00 -6.83
C VAL A 174 -13.71 15.23 -6.23
N LYS A 175 -13.79 15.63 -4.96
CA LYS A 175 -15.03 15.78 -4.18
C LYS A 175 -15.77 14.46 -3.93
N ASN A 176 -15.01 13.37 -3.80
CA ASN A 176 -15.55 12.07 -3.38
C ASN A 176 -16.09 12.16 -1.95
N ARG A 177 -17.15 11.41 -1.64
CA ARG A 177 -17.66 11.35 -0.26
C ARG A 177 -16.81 10.40 0.58
N ILE A 178 -16.38 10.86 1.77
CA ILE A 178 -15.75 10.00 2.77
C ILE A 178 -16.85 9.40 3.65
N ASN A 179 -16.84 8.07 3.82
CA ASN A 179 -17.72 7.38 4.76
C ASN A 179 -16.95 6.89 5.99
N LEU A 180 -17.68 6.38 6.99
CA LEU A 180 -17.11 5.94 8.27
C LEU A 180 -16.08 4.82 8.11
N ALA A 181 -16.26 3.91 7.14
CA ALA A 181 -15.29 2.85 6.87
C ALA A 181 -13.97 3.41 6.29
N SER A 182 -14.04 4.42 5.43
CA SER A 182 -12.86 5.14 4.94
C SER A 182 -12.16 5.92 6.06
N VAL A 183 -12.90 6.59 6.95
CA VAL A 183 -12.30 7.24 8.13
C VAL A 183 -11.60 6.23 9.03
N ASN A 184 -12.24 5.09 9.28
CA ASN A 184 -11.65 4.00 10.07
C ASN A 184 -10.34 3.50 9.43
N ALA A 185 -10.35 3.26 8.13
CA ALA A 185 -9.15 2.87 7.38
C ALA A 185 -8.02 3.90 7.51
N ILE A 186 -8.34 5.19 7.40
CA ILE A 186 -7.36 6.28 7.55
C ILE A 186 -6.70 6.21 8.93
N VAL A 187 -7.50 6.17 10.00
CA VAL A 187 -6.97 6.14 11.38
C VAL A 187 -6.06 4.93 11.60
N ILE A 188 -6.49 3.75 11.13
CA ILE A 188 -5.79 2.49 11.33
C ILE A 188 -4.46 2.46 10.55
N ILE A 189 -4.46 2.83 9.28
CA ILE A 189 -3.23 2.86 8.46
C ILE A 189 -2.24 3.90 9.03
N THR A 190 -2.72 5.08 9.42
CA THR A 190 -1.86 6.09 10.07
C THR A 190 -1.25 5.58 11.37
N ALA A 191 -2.02 4.86 12.21
CA ALA A 191 -1.49 4.22 13.41
C ALA A 191 -0.41 3.18 13.07
N GLY A 192 -0.60 2.37 12.02
CA GLY A 192 0.41 1.40 11.54
C GLY A 192 1.73 2.06 11.14
N VAL A 193 1.66 3.20 10.44
CA VAL A 193 2.85 4.01 10.09
C VAL A 193 3.56 4.53 11.34
N VAL A 194 2.81 5.02 12.33
CA VAL A 194 3.39 5.51 13.59
C VAL A 194 4.07 4.37 14.35
N VAL A 195 3.46 3.19 14.42
CA VAL A 195 4.05 2.02 15.06
C VAL A 195 5.39 1.64 14.42
N ILE A 196 5.48 1.66 13.08
CA ILE A 196 6.74 1.41 12.37
C ILE A 196 7.77 2.48 12.69
N ALA A 197 7.36 3.76 12.69
CA ALA A 197 8.26 4.86 13.01
C ALA A 197 8.88 4.73 14.41
N LEU A 198 8.11 4.21 15.38
CA LEU A 198 8.57 3.96 16.74
C LEU A 198 9.56 2.79 16.83
N ASP A 199 9.49 1.82 15.92
CA ASP A 199 10.37 0.64 15.86
C ASP A 199 11.62 0.84 14.97
N ALA A 200 11.83 2.05 14.44
CA ALA A 200 12.88 2.39 13.47
C ALA A 200 14.33 2.02 13.87
N ARG A 201 14.62 1.72 15.14
CA ARG A 201 15.98 1.35 15.62
C ARG A 201 16.28 -0.14 15.46
N SER A 202 15.27 -0.99 15.55
CA SER A 202 15.44 -2.46 15.47
C SER A 202 15.49 -2.94 14.01
N ASP A 203 15.03 -2.09 13.09
CA ASP A 203 14.75 -2.46 11.71
C ASP A 203 15.65 -1.77 10.68
N ARG A 204 16.97 -1.92 10.83
CA ARG A 204 17.94 -1.26 9.94
C ARG A 204 18.89 -2.27 9.31
N TYR A 205 19.28 -2.01 8.07
CA TYR A 205 20.36 -2.75 7.44
C TYR A 205 21.72 -2.40 8.05
N GLU A 206 22.62 -3.38 8.12
CA GLU A 206 24.01 -3.15 8.54
C GLU A 206 24.67 -2.10 7.63
N GLY A 207 25.29 -1.09 8.26
CA GLY A 207 26.00 -0.01 7.57
C GLY A 207 25.13 1.18 7.12
N ILE A 208 23.80 1.15 7.32
CA ILE A 208 22.93 2.30 7.06
C ILE A 208 22.86 3.22 8.29
N THR A 209 23.13 4.51 8.07
CA THR A 209 23.07 5.54 9.13
C THR A 209 21.64 5.96 9.44
N ASP A 210 21.40 6.49 10.66
CA ASP A 210 20.11 7.05 11.08
C ASP A 210 19.56 8.07 10.07
N LYS A 211 20.44 8.94 9.55
CA LYS A 211 20.06 9.96 8.57
C LYS A 211 19.56 9.35 7.26
N GLN A 212 20.22 8.30 6.78
CA GLN A 212 19.82 7.61 5.55
C GLN A 212 18.50 6.85 5.73
N TYR A 213 18.32 6.19 6.88
CA TYR A 213 17.06 5.53 7.21
C TYR A 213 15.90 6.54 7.27
N THR A 214 16.07 7.66 8.00
CA THR A 214 15.06 8.73 8.06
C THR A 214 14.79 9.32 6.68
N LEU A 215 15.83 9.51 5.86
CA LEU A 215 15.66 9.99 4.49
C LEU A 215 14.84 9.00 3.64
N GLY A 216 15.09 7.70 3.77
CA GLY A 216 14.30 6.65 3.13
C GLY A 216 12.84 6.69 3.56
N PHE A 217 12.60 6.81 4.87
CA PHE A 217 11.25 6.94 5.45
C PHE A 217 10.50 8.15 4.88
N VAL A 218 11.17 9.31 4.81
CA VAL A 218 10.58 10.54 4.24
C VAL A 218 10.27 10.37 2.76
N TRP A 219 11.19 9.79 1.97
CA TRP A 219 10.94 9.53 0.56
C TRP A 219 9.79 8.56 0.32
N ASP A 220 9.61 7.55 1.17
CA ASP A 220 8.50 6.59 1.07
C ASP A 220 7.14 7.26 1.32
N ILE A 221 7.05 8.09 2.37
CA ILE A 221 5.83 8.86 2.67
C ILE A 221 5.53 9.89 1.57
N LEU A 222 6.56 10.56 1.04
CA LEU A 222 6.40 11.49 -0.08
C LEU A 222 5.95 10.78 -1.36
N GLY A 223 6.55 9.62 -1.68
CA GLY A 223 6.12 8.76 -2.78
C GLY A 223 4.67 8.32 -2.60
N SER A 224 4.31 7.82 -1.42
CA SER A 224 2.93 7.45 -1.07
C SER A 224 1.93 8.59 -1.26
N ALA A 225 2.30 9.80 -0.84
CA ALA A 225 1.48 10.98 -1.06
C ALA A 225 1.33 11.32 -2.55
N LEU A 226 2.43 11.30 -3.29
CA LEU A 226 2.44 11.56 -4.73
C LEU A 226 1.63 10.51 -5.50
N HIS A 227 1.73 9.25 -5.12
CA HIS A 227 0.95 8.13 -5.65
C HIS A 227 -0.55 8.33 -5.42
N GLY A 228 -0.95 8.70 -4.20
CA GLY A 228 -2.34 9.07 -3.88
C GLY A 228 -2.83 10.26 -4.71
N LEU A 229 -1.99 11.26 -4.96
CA LEU A 229 -2.30 12.40 -5.81
C LEU A 229 -2.47 11.99 -7.28
N ILE A 230 -1.61 11.12 -7.80
CA ILE A 230 -1.71 10.56 -9.16
C ILE A 230 -3.05 9.86 -9.35
N PHE A 231 -3.52 9.09 -8.36
CA PHE A 231 -4.85 8.47 -8.42
C PHE A 231 -5.98 9.51 -8.48
N ALA A 232 -5.97 10.52 -7.61
CA ALA A 232 -7.00 11.56 -7.59
C ALA A 232 -7.02 12.38 -8.90
N LEU A 233 -5.85 12.73 -9.44
CA LEU A 233 -5.75 13.43 -10.73
C LEU A 233 -6.17 12.53 -11.89
N SER A 234 -5.83 11.24 -11.86
CA SER A 234 -6.29 10.27 -12.85
C SER A 234 -7.82 10.17 -12.84
N GLU A 235 -8.42 10.13 -11.67
CA GLU A 235 -9.87 10.17 -11.52
C GLU A 235 -10.49 11.46 -12.07
N LEU A 236 -9.85 12.60 -11.82
CA LEU A 236 -10.29 13.89 -12.35
C LEU A 236 -10.26 13.92 -13.89
N VAL A 237 -9.25 13.33 -14.52
CA VAL A 237 -9.16 13.20 -15.99
C VAL A 237 -10.33 12.37 -16.53
N PHE A 238 -10.69 11.26 -15.86
CA PHE A 238 -11.86 10.47 -16.26
C PHE A 238 -13.17 11.27 -16.17
N ILE A 239 -13.39 12.03 -15.10
CA ILE A 239 -14.63 12.79 -14.91
C ILE A 239 -14.69 14.01 -15.84
N LYS A 240 -13.64 14.82 -15.86
CA LYS A 240 -13.67 16.18 -16.43
C LYS A 240 -13.20 16.26 -17.87
N VAL A 241 -12.40 15.30 -18.34
CA VAL A 241 -11.82 15.32 -19.69
C VAL A 241 -12.42 14.24 -20.57
N LEU A 242 -12.47 13.00 -20.06
CA LEU A 242 -12.97 11.85 -20.84
C LEU A 242 -14.48 11.68 -20.75
N GLY A 243 -15.10 12.04 -19.62
CA GLY A 243 -16.55 11.88 -19.39
C GLY A 243 -17.02 10.42 -19.29
N ARG A 244 -16.09 9.46 -19.25
CA ARG A 244 -16.38 8.01 -19.19
C ARG A 244 -15.31 7.26 -18.40
N ARG A 245 -15.70 6.17 -17.74
CA ARG A 245 -14.85 5.26 -16.97
C ARG A 245 -15.00 3.82 -17.45
N SER A 246 -14.69 3.55 -18.72
CA SER A 246 -14.69 2.19 -19.25
C SER A 246 -13.31 1.54 -19.09
N PHE A 247 -13.28 0.22 -18.93
CA PHE A 247 -12.04 -0.54 -18.70
C PHE A 247 -10.96 -0.27 -19.75
N HIS A 248 -11.32 -0.20 -21.04
CA HIS A 248 -10.36 0.12 -22.10
C HIS A 248 -9.73 1.51 -21.95
N VAL A 249 -10.49 2.51 -21.46
CA VAL A 249 -9.99 3.89 -21.27
C VAL A 249 -9.03 3.97 -20.11
N VAL A 250 -9.31 3.20 -19.05
CA VAL A 250 -8.38 3.07 -17.93
C VAL A 250 -7.06 2.47 -18.41
N LEU A 251 -7.11 1.44 -19.25
CA LEU A 251 -5.91 0.85 -19.85
C LEU A 251 -5.19 1.81 -20.80
N GLU A 252 -5.91 2.57 -21.64
CA GLU A 252 -5.31 3.60 -22.51
C GLU A 252 -4.58 4.66 -21.69
N GLN A 253 -5.21 5.17 -20.63
CA GLN A 253 -4.59 6.12 -19.72
C GLN A 253 -3.36 5.51 -19.06
N GLN A 254 -3.44 4.27 -18.55
CA GLN A 254 -2.29 3.58 -17.94
C GLN A 254 -1.12 3.46 -18.91
N VAL A 255 -1.37 3.08 -20.17
CA VAL A 255 -0.34 2.99 -21.21
C VAL A 255 0.29 4.35 -21.48
N MET A 256 -0.52 5.40 -21.65
CA MET A 256 -0.01 6.74 -21.98
C MET A 256 0.78 7.35 -20.82
N VAL A 257 0.31 7.19 -19.58
CA VAL A 257 1.02 7.64 -18.39
C VAL A 257 2.32 6.86 -18.21
N SER A 258 2.31 5.54 -18.39
CA SER A 258 3.51 4.70 -18.25
C SER A 258 4.54 5.00 -19.34
N PHE A 259 4.09 5.24 -20.59
CA PHE A 259 4.95 5.67 -21.69
C PHE A 259 5.59 7.03 -21.41
N ALA A 260 4.80 8.01 -20.98
CA ALA A 260 5.31 9.34 -20.63
C ALA A 260 6.30 9.26 -19.45
N ALA A 261 5.98 8.49 -18.41
CA ALA A 261 6.89 8.24 -17.29
C ALA A 261 8.20 7.59 -17.75
N PHE A 262 8.12 6.59 -18.63
CA PHE A 262 9.29 5.95 -19.25
C PHE A 262 10.15 6.94 -20.04
N ALA A 263 9.55 7.88 -20.77
CA ALA A 263 10.29 8.93 -21.47
C ALA A 263 11.04 9.85 -20.48
N PHE A 264 10.39 10.28 -19.39
CA PHE A 264 11.02 11.12 -18.36
C PHE A 264 12.13 10.39 -17.60
N THR A 265 11.94 9.14 -17.20
CA THR A 265 12.98 8.35 -16.52
C THR A 265 14.15 8.03 -17.46
N THR A 266 13.87 7.79 -18.75
CA THR A 266 14.90 7.63 -19.79
C THR A 266 15.70 8.92 -19.95
N LEU A 267 15.04 10.08 -19.99
CA LEU A 267 15.73 11.38 -20.05
C LEU A 267 16.63 11.59 -18.83
N GLY A 268 16.14 11.27 -17.63
CA GLY A 268 16.93 11.31 -16.40
C GLY A 268 18.15 10.41 -16.44
N LEU A 269 18.01 9.18 -16.94
CA LEU A 269 19.13 8.26 -17.17
C LEU A 269 20.14 8.83 -18.16
N VAL A 270 19.70 9.43 -19.27
CA VAL A 270 20.60 10.05 -20.26
C VAL A 270 21.41 11.19 -19.61
N VAL A 271 20.74 12.08 -18.88
CA VAL A 271 21.38 13.22 -18.20
C VAL A 271 22.41 12.75 -17.17
N GLN A 272 22.13 11.66 -16.46
CA GLN A 272 23.05 11.10 -15.46
C GLN A 272 24.14 10.19 -16.05
N LYS A 273 24.21 9.99 -17.37
CA LYS A 273 25.06 8.98 -18.02
C LYS A 273 24.78 7.55 -17.54
N GLY A 274 23.55 7.31 -17.08
CA GLY A 274 23.12 6.07 -16.43
C GLY A 274 23.16 4.83 -17.35
N PHE A 275 23.11 4.98 -18.67
CA PHE A 275 23.28 3.83 -19.59
C PHE A 275 24.70 3.28 -19.61
N ALA A 276 25.71 4.14 -19.51
CA ALA A 276 27.10 3.71 -19.40
C ALA A 276 27.36 3.06 -18.03
N GLU A 277 26.78 3.64 -16.98
CA GLU A 277 26.81 3.07 -15.62
C GLU A 277 26.14 1.70 -15.58
N MET A 278 24.93 1.57 -16.15
CA MET A 278 24.19 0.30 -16.27
C MET A 278 25.00 -0.78 -16.98
N ARG A 279 25.69 -0.43 -18.07
CA ARG A 279 26.59 -1.36 -18.77
C ARG A 279 27.74 -1.80 -17.87
N SER A 280 28.38 -0.86 -17.17
CA SER A 280 29.48 -1.16 -16.26
C SER A 280 29.05 -2.00 -15.05
N GLU A 281 27.85 -1.76 -14.52
CA GLU A 281 27.22 -2.55 -13.45
C GLU A 281 26.90 -3.96 -13.95
N ALA A 282 26.30 -4.09 -15.14
CA ALA A 282 26.00 -5.38 -15.76
C ALA A 282 27.27 -6.23 -15.99
N GLU A 283 28.38 -5.62 -16.44
CA GLU A 283 29.66 -6.30 -16.61
C GLU A 283 30.30 -6.73 -15.27
N ARG A 284 30.05 -6.00 -14.18
CA ARG A 284 30.45 -6.40 -12.81
C ARG A 284 29.59 -7.57 -12.31
N PHE A 285 28.28 -7.55 -12.59
CA PHE A 285 27.37 -8.65 -12.23
C PHE A 285 27.67 -9.93 -13.01
N ALA A 286 27.93 -9.84 -14.32
CA ALA A 286 28.22 -10.99 -15.18
C ALA A 286 29.50 -11.73 -14.75
N ARG A 287 30.53 -10.98 -14.34
CA ARG A 287 31.77 -11.56 -13.77
C ARG A 287 31.54 -12.24 -12.40
N GLY A 288 30.43 -11.95 -11.74
CA GLY A 288 30.02 -12.54 -10.47
C GLY A 288 29.28 -13.89 -10.57
N GLY A 289 29.12 -14.47 -11.78
CA GLY A 289 28.76 -15.86 -12.11
C GLY A 289 27.56 -16.51 -11.40
N VAL A 290 27.65 -16.67 -10.07
CA VAL A 290 26.65 -17.31 -9.19
C VAL A 290 25.44 -16.39 -8.91
N ARG A 291 25.62 -15.06 -9.03
CA ARG A 291 24.62 -14.06 -8.62
C ARG A 291 23.53 -13.81 -9.67
N VAL A 292 23.88 -13.93 -10.96
CA VAL A 292 22.94 -13.75 -12.08
C VAL A 292 21.86 -14.84 -12.09
N LEU A 293 22.21 -16.07 -11.71
CA LEU A 293 21.25 -17.17 -11.60
C LEU A 293 20.23 -16.91 -10.47
N ASN A 294 20.65 -16.27 -9.38
CA ASN A 294 19.75 -15.83 -8.31
C ASN A 294 18.88 -14.64 -8.74
N ALA A 295 19.39 -13.68 -9.52
CA ALA A 295 18.60 -12.55 -10.02
C ALA A 295 17.44 -12.97 -10.94
N VAL A 296 17.58 -14.05 -11.71
CA VAL A 296 16.48 -14.65 -12.50
C VAL A 296 15.55 -15.50 -11.63
N ARG A 297 16.09 -16.20 -10.62
CA ARG A 297 15.28 -16.97 -9.68
C ARG A 297 14.45 -16.08 -8.76
N VAL A 298 14.94 -14.89 -8.39
CA VAL A 298 14.32 -14.03 -7.38
C VAL A 298 12.89 -13.63 -7.74
N PRO A 299 12.56 -13.12 -8.95
CA PRO A 299 11.18 -12.87 -9.34
C PRO A 299 10.29 -14.13 -9.31
N LEU A 300 10.85 -15.29 -9.69
CA LEU A 300 10.16 -16.58 -9.68
C LEU A 300 9.93 -17.10 -8.25
N THR A 301 10.86 -16.80 -7.33
CA THR A 301 10.79 -17.16 -5.92
C THR A 301 10.13 -16.08 -5.06
N SER A 302 9.87 -14.87 -5.54
CA SER A 302 9.17 -13.81 -4.79
C SER A 302 7.78 -14.26 -4.32
N ILE A 303 7.14 -15.15 -5.08
CA ILE A 303 5.87 -15.80 -4.69
C ILE A 303 6.06 -16.72 -3.47
N ALA A 304 7.22 -17.38 -3.34
CA ALA A 304 7.58 -18.17 -2.16
C ALA A 304 8.18 -17.32 -1.02
N ALA A 305 8.89 -16.22 -1.34
CA ALA A 305 9.53 -15.33 -0.39
C ALA A 305 8.53 -14.53 0.46
N VAL A 306 7.33 -14.27 -0.06
CA VAL A 306 6.21 -13.72 0.72
C VAL A 306 5.84 -14.61 1.92
N VAL A 307 6.13 -15.91 1.87
CA VAL A 307 5.94 -16.87 2.98
C VAL A 307 7.25 -17.14 3.76
N LEU A 308 8.40 -16.77 3.20
CA LEU A 308 9.75 -17.14 3.67
C LEU A 308 10.63 -15.91 3.95
N PHE A 309 10.06 -14.81 4.42
CA PHE A 309 10.82 -13.63 4.82
C PHE A 309 11.78 -14.01 5.97
N GLN A 310 13.06 -14.19 5.65
CA GLN A 310 14.18 -14.25 6.59
C GLN A 310 14.57 -12.85 7.12
N ASP A 311 13.72 -11.85 6.91
CA ASP A 311 13.85 -10.50 7.46
C ASP A 311 13.40 -10.55 8.93
N PRO A 312 14.17 -10.06 9.91
CA PRO A 312 13.75 -10.07 11.31
C PRO A 312 12.43 -9.29 11.45
N MET A 313 11.34 -10.04 11.68
CA MET A 313 10.01 -9.50 11.90
C MET A 313 9.86 -9.18 13.39
N SER A 314 9.98 -7.91 13.75
CA SER A 314 9.67 -7.45 15.10
C SER A 314 8.18 -7.62 15.40
N GLY A 315 7.83 -7.71 16.69
CA GLY A 315 6.42 -7.71 17.11
C GLY A 315 5.65 -6.48 16.62
N PHE A 316 6.32 -5.32 16.49
CA PHE A 316 5.72 -4.09 15.98
C PHE A 316 5.43 -4.15 14.48
N LYS A 317 6.29 -4.79 13.67
CA LYS A 317 5.99 -5.03 12.24
C LYS A 317 4.81 -5.98 12.06
N ILE A 318 4.73 -7.05 12.85
CA ILE A 318 3.61 -7.99 12.81
C ILE A 318 2.31 -7.25 13.15
N LEU A 319 2.34 -6.44 14.21
CA LEU A 319 1.20 -5.61 14.61
C LEU A 319 0.82 -4.62 13.49
N SER A 320 1.79 -3.92 12.90
CA SER A 320 1.56 -2.97 11.82
C SER A 320 1.00 -3.64 10.56
N LEU A 321 1.46 -4.85 10.24
CA LEU A 321 0.95 -5.65 9.12
C LEU A 321 -0.53 -6.00 9.34
N VAL A 322 -0.89 -6.51 10.51
CA VAL A 322 -2.29 -6.84 10.86
C VAL A 322 -3.19 -5.61 10.78
N ILE A 323 -2.73 -4.49 11.36
CA ILE A 323 -3.40 -3.18 11.32
C ILE A 323 -3.58 -2.72 9.87
N THR A 324 -2.56 -2.81 9.04
CA THR A 324 -2.59 -2.35 7.64
C THR A 324 -3.54 -3.20 6.79
N VAL A 325 -3.53 -4.53 6.97
CA VAL A 325 -4.47 -5.44 6.30
C VAL A 325 -5.92 -5.12 6.69
N TRP A 326 -6.16 -4.87 7.97
CA TRP A 326 -7.47 -4.42 8.46
C TRP A 326 -7.89 -3.08 7.84
N GLY A 327 -6.97 -2.12 7.80
CA GLY A 327 -7.19 -0.80 7.20
C GLY A 327 -7.53 -0.89 5.71
N PHE A 328 -6.81 -1.73 4.97
CA PHE A 328 -7.09 -2.00 3.56
C PHE A 328 -8.48 -2.64 3.36
N GLY A 329 -8.84 -3.63 4.16
CA GLY A 329 -10.18 -4.24 4.11
C GLY A 329 -11.29 -3.21 4.34
N SER A 330 -11.12 -2.36 5.36
CA SER A 330 -12.05 -1.26 5.65
C SER A 330 -12.14 -0.25 4.48
N TYR A 331 -11.00 0.04 3.83
CA TYR A 331 -10.93 0.95 2.68
C TYR A 331 -11.72 0.42 1.48
N VAL A 332 -11.52 -0.85 1.11
CA VAL A 332 -12.20 -1.50 -0.03
C VAL A 332 -13.72 -1.51 0.18
N VAL A 333 -14.16 -1.80 1.41
CA VAL A 333 -15.59 -1.79 1.79
C VAL A 333 -16.17 -0.40 1.73
N GLY A 334 -15.45 0.60 2.27
CA GLY A 334 -15.85 2.00 2.20
C GLY A 334 -16.05 2.45 0.76
N HIS A 335 -15.09 2.20 -0.12
CA HIS A 335 -15.21 2.58 -1.52
C HIS A 335 -16.35 1.83 -2.26
N SER A 336 -16.58 0.57 -1.92
CA SER A 336 -17.65 -0.23 -2.53
C SER A 336 -19.06 0.20 -2.10
N SER A 337 -19.22 0.64 -0.85
CA SER A 337 -20.52 1.09 -0.30
C SER A 337 -20.88 2.52 -0.72
N ALA A 338 -19.91 3.38 -1.03
CA ALA A 338 -20.16 4.75 -1.49
C ALA A 338 -20.78 4.82 -2.90
N ASN A 339 -20.71 3.72 -3.67
CA ASN A 339 -21.18 3.64 -5.06
C ASN A 339 -22.59 3.06 -5.23
N LYS A 340 -23.40 3.02 -4.15
CA LYS A 340 -24.84 2.76 -4.31
C LYS A 340 -25.50 4.02 -4.89
N PRO A 341 -26.09 3.97 -6.10
CA PRO A 341 -27.01 5.02 -6.52
C PRO A 341 -28.20 4.98 -5.57
N SER A 342 -28.47 6.12 -4.93
CA SER A 342 -29.72 6.39 -4.19
C SER A 342 -30.88 6.50 -5.15
#